data_AF-A0A2N7VW68-F1
#
_entry.id   AF-A0A2N7VW68-F1
#
_cell.length_a   1.000
_cell.length_b   1.000
_cell.length_c   1.000
_cell.angle_alpha   90.00
_cell.angle_beta   90.00
_cell.angle_gamma   90.00
#
_symmetry.space_group_name_H-M   'P 1'
#
loop_
_entity.id
_entity.type
_entity.pdbx_description
1 polymer ?
#
loop_
_entity_poly.entity_id
_entity_poly.type
_entity_poly.pdbx_seq_one_letter_code
_entity_poly.pdbx_strand_id
1 'polypeptide(L)'
;MPSGRPNENEVRQNLAFSCTHESSHLPALNADADKLFMYARYLQKQSDPADFDDIMRYYRIAAAYGHYKANINAQLLIGQGLVVSPEGQKEAVDLAMQAVREGIPGGYYDIGHYLEIGYGVKQDAMAALRYFRKAADLGNPEAQDYVAEKLLPDEKSREIAVQMWQCAVAQGYAKAADSLGNVLGAEGRFPEAVTAYQRGVAAGSSLSAFGLENGFKGPPPSDRLYYIGLPNDPERSDRYRKIREFFERNDGRNPNVPDIERIVPLPPAKLPAWDGTFQWEKEQAAAKPPEKPSDDLVNRMAKDKNLDPATGLPLSDAPAKTSETEQQPAGVASHVDRLPIGTVALTGDKCPEDGVWCANLGNRQAANTQRRFVKGDTLPPVVIQAPRQIAILDRWMGAREQPENVVWQLVSYSDNV
;
A
#
# COMPACT_ATOMS: atom_id res chain seq x y z
N MET A 1 13.56 -32.66 -28.30
CA MET A 1 14.07 -31.29 -28.56
C MET A 1 14.92 -30.90 -27.37
N PRO A 2 16.13 -30.35 -27.56
CA PRO A 2 17.04 -30.14 -26.45
C PRO A 2 16.54 -28.98 -25.60
N SER A 3 16.10 -29.28 -24.38
CA SER A 3 15.88 -28.30 -23.31
C SER A 3 17.26 -27.80 -22.85
N GLY A 4 17.81 -26.85 -23.60
CA GLY A 4 19.04 -26.16 -23.21
C GLY A 4 18.80 -25.39 -21.92
N ARG A 5 19.62 -25.63 -20.89
CA ARG A 5 19.68 -24.75 -19.72
C ARG A 5 19.98 -23.34 -20.23
N PRO A 6 19.27 -22.30 -19.76
CA PRO A 6 19.50 -20.94 -20.21
C PRO A 6 20.96 -20.55 -19.94
N ASN A 7 21.58 -19.90 -20.91
CA ASN A 7 22.98 -19.48 -20.87
C ASN A 7 23.20 -18.59 -19.63
N GLU A 8 24.16 -18.93 -18.76
CA GLU A 8 24.39 -18.19 -17.52
C GLU A 8 24.62 -16.69 -17.73
N ASN A 9 25.22 -16.29 -18.87
CA ASN A 9 25.39 -14.88 -19.21
C ASN A 9 24.07 -14.20 -19.60
N GLU A 10 23.18 -14.87 -20.31
CA GLU A 10 21.84 -14.34 -20.65
C GLU A 10 20.96 -14.27 -19.40
N VAL A 11 21.06 -15.26 -18.50
CA VAL A 11 20.38 -15.24 -17.20
C VAL A 11 20.91 -14.08 -16.36
N ARG A 12 22.23 -13.85 -16.30
CA ARG A 12 22.82 -12.72 -15.57
C ARG A 12 22.44 -11.36 -16.16
N GLN A 13 22.36 -11.23 -17.48
CA GLN A 13 21.89 -10.00 -18.12
C GLN A 13 20.41 -9.73 -17.82
N ASN A 14 19.57 -10.76 -17.83
CA ASN A 14 18.15 -10.64 -17.46
C ASN A 14 17.93 -10.40 -15.95
N LEU A 15 18.93 -10.70 -15.10
CA LEU A 15 18.93 -10.43 -13.66
C LEU A 15 19.57 -9.08 -13.30
N ALA A 16 20.23 -8.42 -14.25
CA ALA A 16 20.89 -7.14 -14.00
C ALA A 16 19.83 -6.07 -13.65
N PHE A 17 20.04 -5.35 -12.56
CA PHE A 17 19.25 -4.18 -12.24
C PHE A 17 19.81 -2.96 -12.96
N SER A 18 18.94 -2.18 -13.59
CA SER A 18 19.26 -0.86 -14.12
C SER A 18 18.42 0.17 -13.37
N CYS A 19 19.08 1.14 -12.75
CA CYS A 19 18.36 2.21 -12.07
C CYS A 19 17.53 3.00 -13.07
N THR A 20 16.23 3.00 -12.84
CA THR A 20 15.21 3.70 -13.62
C THR A 20 14.40 4.53 -12.66
N HIS A 21 14.10 5.78 -13.04
CA HIS A 21 13.26 6.66 -12.24
C HIS A 21 11.81 6.55 -12.69
N GLU A 22 10.87 6.40 -11.75
CA GLU A 22 9.44 6.28 -12.01
C GLU A 22 8.94 7.42 -12.89
N SER A 23 9.43 8.65 -12.66
CA SER A 23 9.07 9.85 -13.42
C SER A 23 9.28 9.75 -14.94
N SER A 24 10.15 8.84 -15.40
CA SER A 24 10.36 8.59 -16.83
C SER A 24 9.26 7.76 -17.49
N HIS A 25 8.38 7.13 -16.70
CA HIS A 25 7.29 6.25 -17.14
C HIS A 25 5.90 6.81 -16.80
N LEU A 26 5.82 7.97 -16.15
CA LEU A 26 4.54 8.59 -15.79
C LEU A 26 4.00 9.44 -16.94
N PRO A 27 2.71 9.27 -17.33
CA PRO A 27 2.08 10.10 -18.34
C PRO A 27 1.82 11.52 -17.83
N ALA A 28 1.68 12.46 -18.76
CA ALA A 28 1.23 13.80 -18.42
C ALA A 28 -0.20 13.75 -17.86
N LEU A 29 -0.44 14.52 -16.79
CA LEU A 29 -1.75 14.58 -16.13
C LEU A 29 -2.70 15.50 -16.90
N ASN A 30 -3.97 15.09 -17.01
CA ASN A 30 -5.03 15.96 -17.50
C ASN A 30 -5.23 17.14 -16.52
N ALA A 31 -5.17 18.38 -17.03
CA ALA A 31 -5.20 19.58 -16.20
C ALA A 31 -6.50 19.76 -15.41
N ASP A 32 -7.66 19.38 -15.97
CA ASP A 32 -8.92 19.44 -15.24
C ASP A 32 -9.00 18.35 -14.17
N ALA A 33 -8.52 17.13 -14.47
CA ALA A 33 -8.42 16.06 -13.48
C ALA A 33 -7.45 16.42 -12.34
N ASP A 34 -6.34 17.11 -12.64
CA ASP A 34 -5.39 17.59 -11.65
C ASP A 34 -6.02 18.65 -10.73
N LYS A 35 -6.88 19.54 -11.24
CA LYS A 35 -7.66 20.45 -10.39
C LYS A 35 -8.55 19.70 -9.40
N LEU A 36 -9.27 18.67 -9.88
CA LEU A 36 -10.12 17.82 -9.03
C LEU A 36 -9.27 17.12 -7.95
N PHE A 37 -8.14 16.52 -8.34
CA PHE A 37 -7.21 15.88 -7.41
C PHE A 37 -6.66 16.87 -6.37
N MET A 38 -6.18 18.04 -6.79
CA MET A 38 -5.60 19.03 -5.89
C MET A 38 -6.63 19.56 -4.89
N TYR A 39 -7.87 19.78 -5.33
CA TYR A 39 -8.95 20.15 -4.44
C TYR A 39 -9.31 19.02 -3.46
N ALA A 40 -9.38 17.77 -3.93
CA ALA A 40 -9.58 16.60 -3.07
C ALA A 40 -8.49 16.45 -2.00
N ARG A 41 -7.22 16.66 -2.37
CA ARG A 41 -6.09 16.68 -1.43
C ARG A 41 -6.23 17.79 -0.39
N TYR A 42 -6.68 18.97 -0.81
CA TYR A 42 -6.91 20.10 0.09
C TYR A 42 -8.02 19.80 1.11
N LEU A 43 -9.14 19.22 0.67
CA LEU A 43 -10.21 18.79 1.57
C LEU A 43 -9.71 17.72 2.54
N GLN A 44 -9.03 16.68 2.04
CA GLN A 44 -8.57 15.56 2.88
C GLN A 44 -7.62 16.00 4.01
N LYS A 45 -6.82 17.06 3.81
CA LYS A 45 -5.95 17.60 4.86
C LYS A 45 -6.70 18.26 6.04
N GLN A 46 -7.97 18.61 5.84
CA GLN A 46 -8.80 19.33 6.81
C GLN A 46 -9.97 18.48 7.33
N SER A 47 -10.30 17.40 6.64
CA SER A 47 -11.45 16.55 6.92
C SER A 47 -11.16 15.49 7.98
N ASP A 48 -12.17 15.17 8.78
CA ASP A 48 -12.23 13.94 9.57
C ASP A 48 -12.62 12.77 8.63
N PRO A 49 -12.19 11.53 8.89
CA PRO A 49 -12.66 10.32 8.19
C PRO A 49 -14.15 10.30 7.78
N ALA A 50 -15.05 10.86 8.59
CA ALA A 50 -16.48 10.90 8.30
C ALA A 50 -16.86 11.67 7.01
N ASP A 51 -15.99 12.54 6.48
CA ASP A 51 -16.26 13.39 5.31
C ASP A 51 -15.66 12.83 4.01
N PHE A 52 -15.06 11.63 4.03
CA PHE A 52 -14.26 11.14 2.91
C PHE A 52 -15.07 10.76 1.67
N ASP A 53 -16.37 10.50 1.78
CA ASP A 53 -17.23 10.23 0.63
C ASP A 53 -17.31 11.41 -0.35
N ASP A 54 -17.40 12.64 0.18
CA ASP A 54 -17.43 13.87 -0.62
C ASP A 54 -16.09 14.14 -1.32
N ILE A 55 -15.01 13.62 -0.77
CA ILE A 55 -13.66 13.70 -1.34
C ILE A 55 -13.50 12.63 -2.43
N MET A 56 -14.04 11.43 -2.17
CA MET A 56 -13.88 10.26 -3.01
C MET A 56 -14.40 10.48 -4.43
N ARG A 57 -15.50 11.23 -4.60
CA ARG A 57 -16.03 11.56 -5.94
C ARG A 57 -14.97 12.23 -6.82
N TYR A 58 -14.18 13.15 -6.26
CA TYR A 58 -13.15 13.86 -7.01
C TYR A 58 -12.01 12.92 -7.39
N TYR A 59 -11.62 12.01 -6.49
CA TYR A 59 -10.60 11.00 -6.81
C TYR A 59 -11.07 10.02 -7.88
N ARG A 60 -12.29 9.47 -7.77
CA ARG A 60 -12.87 8.56 -8.78
C ARG A 60 -12.96 9.22 -10.15
N ILE A 61 -13.50 10.44 -10.21
CA ILE A 61 -13.61 11.18 -11.48
C ILE A 61 -12.22 11.48 -12.04
N ALA A 62 -11.29 12.00 -11.25
CA ALA A 62 -9.92 12.27 -11.73
C ALA A 62 -9.21 10.99 -12.19
N ALA A 63 -9.34 9.89 -11.45
CA ALA A 63 -8.78 8.58 -11.81
C ALA A 63 -9.34 8.09 -13.16
N ALA A 64 -10.62 8.28 -13.45
CA ALA A 64 -11.21 7.92 -14.75
C ALA A 64 -10.63 8.71 -15.95
N TYR A 65 -9.90 9.80 -15.68
CA TYR A 65 -9.12 10.57 -16.66
C TYR A 65 -7.60 10.26 -16.60
N GLY A 66 -7.20 9.12 -16.04
CA GLY A 66 -5.81 8.67 -15.98
C GLY A 66 -4.97 9.38 -14.91
N HIS A 67 -5.61 10.01 -13.92
CA HIS A 67 -4.89 10.70 -12.86
C HIS A 67 -4.35 9.70 -11.83
N TYR A 68 -3.15 9.18 -12.07
CA TYR A 68 -2.56 8.09 -11.27
C TYR A 68 -2.46 8.38 -9.75
N LYS A 69 -2.19 9.62 -9.34
CA LYS A 69 -2.18 9.98 -7.91
C LYS A 69 -3.57 9.95 -7.27
N ALA A 70 -4.61 10.25 -8.06
CA ALA A 70 -5.99 10.21 -7.59
C ALA A 70 -6.45 8.76 -7.48
N ASN A 71 -6.04 7.93 -8.46
CA ASN A 71 -6.25 6.49 -8.45
C ASN A 71 -5.64 5.85 -7.18
N ILE A 72 -4.37 6.09 -6.88
CA ILE A 72 -3.71 5.57 -5.66
C ILE A 72 -4.43 6.03 -4.38
N ASN A 73 -4.80 7.31 -4.31
CA ASN A 73 -5.53 7.83 -3.14
C ASN A 73 -6.95 7.22 -3.00
N ALA A 74 -7.63 6.99 -4.12
CA ALA A 74 -8.92 6.29 -4.12
C ALA A 74 -8.75 4.86 -3.59
N GLN A 75 -7.77 4.11 -4.09
CA GLN A 75 -7.47 2.76 -3.59
C GLN A 75 -7.19 2.75 -2.08
N LEU A 76 -6.42 3.71 -1.57
CA LEU A 76 -6.12 3.83 -0.15
C LEU A 76 -7.39 4.04 0.70
N LEU A 77 -8.26 4.97 0.30
CA LEU A 77 -9.51 5.25 1.01
C LEU A 77 -10.46 4.04 1.02
N ILE A 78 -10.55 3.33 -0.12
CA ILE A 78 -11.33 2.10 -0.24
C ILE A 78 -10.74 0.99 0.65
N GLY A 79 -9.42 0.79 0.59
CA GLY A 79 -8.72 -0.25 1.35
C GLY A 79 -8.84 -0.08 2.87
N GLN A 80 -8.92 1.16 3.33
CA GLN A 80 -9.14 1.49 4.75
C GLN A 80 -10.61 1.46 5.17
N GLY A 81 -11.54 1.25 4.22
CA GLY A 81 -12.98 1.24 4.50
C GLY A 81 -13.53 2.60 4.93
N LEU A 82 -12.88 3.69 4.52
CA LEU A 82 -13.26 5.05 4.92
C LEU A 82 -14.27 5.71 3.98
N VAL A 83 -14.65 5.01 2.92
CA VAL A 83 -15.59 5.49 1.90
C VAL A 83 -16.59 4.39 1.55
N VAL A 84 -17.78 4.80 1.13
CA VAL A 84 -18.78 3.90 0.60
C VAL A 84 -18.33 3.36 -0.75
N SER A 85 -18.14 2.04 -0.80
CA SER A 85 -17.93 1.27 -2.02
C SER A 85 -18.65 -0.07 -1.90
N PRO A 86 -19.75 -0.29 -2.67
CA PRO A 86 -20.52 -1.55 -2.61
C PRO A 86 -19.67 -2.80 -2.88
N GLU A 87 -18.66 -2.67 -3.75
CA GLU A 87 -17.72 -3.75 -4.11
C GLU A 87 -16.27 -3.28 -3.90
N GLY A 88 -15.93 -2.77 -2.71
CA GLY A 88 -14.65 -2.11 -2.43
C GLY A 88 -13.40 -2.85 -2.89
N GLN A 89 -13.28 -4.13 -2.57
CA GLN A 89 -12.12 -4.91 -3.01
C GLN A 89 -12.02 -4.99 -4.54
N LYS A 90 -13.16 -5.14 -5.23
CA LYS A 90 -13.21 -5.15 -6.69
C LYS A 90 -12.85 -3.77 -7.26
N GLU A 91 -13.42 -2.69 -6.71
CA GLU A 91 -13.15 -1.33 -7.17
C GLU A 91 -11.65 -1.00 -7.05
N ALA A 92 -11.03 -1.33 -5.93
CA ALA A 92 -9.60 -1.11 -5.72
C ALA A 92 -8.74 -1.90 -6.73
N VAL A 93 -9.08 -3.18 -6.98
CA VAL A 93 -8.40 -4.00 -8.00
C VAL A 93 -8.61 -3.44 -9.40
N ASP A 94 -9.81 -2.98 -9.75
CA ASP A 94 -10.12 -2.39 -11.05
C ASP A 94 -9.32 -1.09 -11.29
N LEU A 95 -9.18 -0.26 -10.25
CA LEU A 95 -8.35 0.94 -10.24
C LEU A 95 -6.85 0.60 -10.42
N ALA A 96 -6.31 -0.36 -9.68
CA ALA A 96 -4.93 -0.81 -9.84
C ALA A 96 -4.67 -1.41 -11.23
N MET A 97 -5.62 -2.19 -11.77
CA MET A 97 -5.55 -2.73 -13.13
C MET A 97 -5.64 -1.63 -14.19
N GLN A 98 -6.38 -0.55 -13.95
CA GLN A 98 -6.37 0.62 -14.82
C GLN A 98 -4.97 1.25 -14.85
N ALA A 99 -4.34 1.45 -13.70
CA ALA A 99 -2.99 1.97 -13.62
C ALA A 99 -1.97 1.07 -14.35
N VAL A 100 -2.10 -0.26 -14.24
CA VAL A 100 -1.30 -1.23 -15.02
C VAL A 100 -1.51 -1.06 -16.53
N ARG A 101 -2.76 -0.93 -17.00
CA ARG A 101 -3.08 -0.71 -18.42
C ARG A 101 -2.49 0.59 -18.96
N GLU A 102 -2.45 1.63 -18.12
CA GLU A 102 -1.84 2.92 -18.44
C GLU A 102 -0.30 2.93 -18.32
N GLY A 103 0.31 1.80 -17.94
CA GLY A 103 1.76 1.68 -17.79
C GLY A 103 2.32 2.36 -16.54
N ILE A 104 1.48 2.72 -15.57
CA ILE A 104 1.88 3.36 -14.31
C ILE A 104 2.64 2.35 -13.45
N PRO A 105 3.90 2.63 -13.06
CA PRO A 105 4.70 1.69 -12.27
C PRO A 105 4.06 1.32 -10.93
N GLY A 106 3.49 2.30 -10.21
CA GLY A 106 2.73 2.09 -8.98
C GLY A 106 1.56 1.11 -9.11
N GLY A 107 0.87 1.05 -10.26
CA GLY A 107 -0.22 0.08 -10.48
C GLY A 107 0.27 -1.38 -10.45
N TYR A 108 1.47 -1.64 -10.96
CA TYR A 108 2.08 -2.98 -10.84
C TYR A 108 2.42 -3.32 -9.39
N TYR A 109 2.90 -2.34 -8.61
CA TYR A 109 3.17 -2.51 -7.19
C TYR A 109 1.89 -2.80 -6.40
N ASP A 110 0.80 -2.06 -6.67
CA ASP A 110 -0.51 -2.25 -6.04
C ASP A 110 -1.06 -3.67 -6.30
N ILE A 111 -1.04 -4.13 -7.57
CA ILE A 111 -1.46 -5.50 -7.92
C ILE A 111 -0.54 -6.55 -7.27
N GLY A 112 0.77 -6.27 -7.18
CA GLY A 112 1.71 -7.11 -6.46
C GLY A 112 1.28 -7.33 -5.00
N HIS A 113 0.92 -6.24 -4.30
CA HIS A 113 0.40 -6.30 -2.94
C HIS A 113 -0.91 -7.05 -2.84
N TYR A 114 -1.87 -6.78 -3.73
CA TYR A 114 -3.17 -7.45 -3.73
C TYR A 114 -3.02 -8.96 -3.96
N LEU A 115 -2.11 -9.40 -4.83
CA LEU A 115 -1.77 -10.80 -5.01
C LEU A 115 -1.02 -11.40 -3.83
N GLU A 116 -0.17 -10.64 -3.14
CA GLU A 116 0.55 -11.12 -1.96
C GLU A 116 -0.40 -11.43 -0.80
N ILE A 117 -1.42 -10.60 -0.58
CA ILE A 117 -2.35 -10.73 0.56
C ILE A 117 -3.72 -11.32 0.19
N GLY A 118 -4.02 -11.50 -1.10
CA GLY A 118 -5.32 -11.98 -1.58
C GLY A 118 -6.46 -10.96 -1.46
N TYR A 119 -6.18 -9.66 -1.65
CA TYR A 119 -7.17 -8.59 -1.55
C TYR A 119 -7.92 -8.41 -2.87
N GLY A 120 -9.18 -8.87 -2.95
CA GLY A 120 -10.00 -8.79 -4.17
C GLY A 120 -9.54 -9.69 -5.32
N VAL A 121 -8.41 -10.39 -5.16
CA VAL A 121 -7.82 -11.35 -6.11
C VAL A 121 -7.40 -12.61 -5.37
N LYS A 122 -7.22 -13.71 -6.10
CA LYS A 122 -6.64 -14.93 -5.53
C LYS A 122 -5.20 -14.66 -5.12
N GLN A 123 -4.86 -15.02 -3.88
CA GLN A 123 -3.48 -14.92 -3.40
C GLN A 123 -2.54 -15.76 -4.26
N ASP A 124 -1.46 -15.16 -4.74
CA ASP A 124 -0.40 -15.80 -5.51
C ASP A 124 0.91 -15.06 -5.29
N ALA A 125 1.70 -15.55 -4.34
CA ALA A 125 3.00 -14.96 -3.98
C ALA A 125 4.00 -14.96 -5.16
N MET A 126 3.93 -15.95 -6.04
CA MET A 126 4.84 -16.02 -7.21
C MET A 126 4.45 -14.99 -8.27
N ALA A 127 3.15 -14.78 -8.49
CA ALA A 127 2.68 -13.69 -9.33
C ALA A 127 3.02 -12.34 -8.73
N ALA A 128 2.79 -12.13 -7.43
CA ALA A 128 3.14 -10.91 -6.72
C ALA A 128 4.61 -10.50 -6.96
N LEU A 129 5.55 -11.43 -6.80
CA LEU A 129 6.98 -11.17 -7.06
C LEU A 129 7.28 -10.72 -8.49
N ARG A 130 6.56 -11.25 -9.49
CA ARG A 130 6.71 -10.80 -10.89
C ARG A 130 6.20 -9.37 -11.08
N TYR A 131 5.08 -9.03 -10.45
CA TYR A 131 4.51 -7.68 -10.48
C TYR A 131 5.42 -6.67 -9.76
N PHE A 132 5.91 -7.00 -8.57
CA PHE A 132 6.89 -6.17 -7.85
C PHE A 132 8.16 -5.98 -8.66
N ARG A 133 8.70 -7.05 -9.26
CA ARG A 133 9.90 -6.92 -10.11
C ARG A 133 9.65 -6.00 -11.30
N LYS A 134 8.50 -6.16 -11.97
CA LYS A 134 8.12 -5.30 -13.10
C LYS A 134 7.98 -3.84 -12.68
N ALA A 135 7.36 -3.55 -11.53
CA ALA A 135 7.25 -2.21 -10.98
C ALA A 135 8.65 -1.60 -10.69
N ALA A 136 9.55 -2.38 -10.09
CA ALA A 136 10.92 -1.94 -9.79
C ALA A 136 11.74 -1.64 -11.06
N ASP A 137 11.61 -2.48 -12.10
CA ASP A 137 12.24 -2.28 -13.41
C ASP A 137 11.71 -1.02 -14.13
N LEU A 138 10.44 -0.66 -13.89
CA LEU A 138 9.84 0.59 -14.37
C LEU A 138 10.13 1.80 -13.47
N GLY A 139 10.86 1.59 -12.38
CA GLY A 139 11.37 2.65 -11.53
C GLY A 139 10.54 2.97 -10.29
N ASN A 140 9.46 2.23 -9.99
CA ASN A 140 8.68 2.47 -8.78
C ASN A 140 9.56 2.29 -7.52
N PRO A 141 9.73 3.33 -6.67
CA PRO A 141 10.68 3.27 -5.57
C PRO A 141 10.24 2.33 -4.43
N GLU A 142 8.94 2.19 -4.18
CA GLU A 142 8.42 1.22 -3.21
C GLU A 142 8.73 -0.22 -3.65
N ALA A 143 8.58 -0.51 -4.94
CA ALA A 143 8.92 -1.81 -5.51
C ALA A 143 10.43 -2.08 -5.51
N GLN A 144 11.25 -1.05 -5.78
CA GLN A 144 12.70 -1.16 -5.66
C GLN A 144 13.12 -1.52 -4.22
N ASP A 145 12.52 -0.88 -3.22
CA ASP A 145 12.72 -1.20 -1.79
C ASP A 145 12.26 -2.63 -1.46
N TYR A 146 11.04 -3.00 -1.86
CA TYR A 146 10.49 -4.32 -1.60
C TYR A 146 11.35 -5.42 -2.23
N VAL A 147 11.74 -5.28 -3.50
CA VAL A 147 12.57 -6.29 -4.18
C VAL A 147 13.97 -6.34 -3.57
N ALA A 148 14.56 -5.21 -3.18
CA ALA A 148 15.82 -5.17 -2.47
C ALA A 148 15.75 -5.94 -1.14
N GLU A 149 14.68 -5.75 -0.35
CA GLU A 149 14.45 -6.52 0.89
C GLU A 149 14.39 -8.04 0.63
N LYS A 150 13.78 -8.48 -0.48
CA LYS A 150 13.74 -9.91 -0.85
C LYS A 150 15.11 -10.45 -1.30
N LEU A 151 15.95 -9.62 -1.90
CA LEU A 151 17.29 -10.00 -2.36
C LEU A 151 18.34 -10.00 -1.25
N LEU A 152 18.15 -9.18 -0.19
CA LEU A 152 19.10 -8.98 0.90
C LEU A 152 19.64 -10.29 1.53
N PRO A 153 18.82 -11.34 1.80
CA PRO A 153 19.30 -12.57 2.41
C PRO A 153 20.28 -13.37 1.55
N ASP A 154 20.25 -13.20 0.23
CA ASP A 154 21.18 -13.86 -0.69
C ASP A 154 22.45 -13.01 -0.86
N GLU A 155 23.58 -13.52 -0.35
CA GLU A 155 24.87 -12.82 -0.44
C GLU A 155 25.27 -12.47 -1.87
N LYS A 156 24.87 -13.30 -2.87
CA LYS A 156 25.19 -13.05 -4.28
C LYS A 156 24.38 -11.90 -4.89
N SER A 157 23.20 -11.63 -4.35
CA SER A 157 22.28 -10.59 -4.82
C SER A 157 22.28 -9.34 -3.95
N ARG A 158 23.01 -9.35 -2.83
CA ARG A 158 23.03 -8.24 -1.88
C ARG A 158 23.44 -6.90 -2.50
N GLU A 159 24.47 -6.88 -3.35
CA GLU A 159 24.89 -5.63 -3.99
C GLU A 159 23.81 -5.11 -4.97
N ILE A 160 22.99 -5.99 -5.54
CA ILE A 160 21.83 -5.58 -6.34
C ILE A 160 20.77 -4.92 -5.46
N ALA A 161 20.53 -5.45 -4.25
CA ALA A 161 19.64 -4.81 -3.27
C ALA A 161 20.14 -3.39 -2.89
N VAL A 162 21.45 -3.25 -2.66
CA VAL A 162 22.09 -1.94 -2.42
C VAL A 162 21.85 -0.98 -3.58
N GLN A 163 22.04 -1.42 -4.83
CA GLN A 163 21.80 -0.59 -6.02
C GLN A 163 20.33 -0.19 -6.16
N MET A 164 19.40 -1.10 -5.88
CA MET A 164 17.96 -0.82 -5.90
C MET A 164 17.58 0.23 -4.86
N TRP A 165 18.04 0.08 -3.62
CA TRP A 165 17.81 1.10 -2.60
C TRP A 165 18.48 2.43 -2.95
N GLN A 166 19.70 2.44 -3.48
CA GLN A 166 20.35 3.67 -3.94
C GLN A 166 19.51 4.39 -5.00
N CYS A 167 18.89 3.65 -5.92
CA CYS A 167 17.97 4.19 -6.91
C CYS A 167 16.71 4.78 -6.28
N ALA A 168 16.05 4.04 -5.38
CA ALA A 168 14.85 4.51 -4.67
C ALA A 168 15.15 5.76 -3.82
N VAL A 169 16.31 5.80 -3.16
CA VAL A 169 16.80 6.95 -2.40
C VAL A 169 17.04 8.16 -3.31
N ALA A 170 17.59 7.96 -4.51
CA ALA A 170 17.77 9.04 -5.48
C ALA A 170 16.44 9.64 -5.97
N GLN A 171 15.33 8.90 -5.83
CA GLN A 171 13.98 9.36 -6.11
C GLN A 171 13.30 10.02 -4.88
N GLY A 172 13.98 10.05 -3.73
CA GLY A 172 13.45 10.64 -2.49
C GLY A 172 12.58 9.68 -1.68
N TYR A 173 12.72 8.35 -1.86
CA TYR A 173 11.98 7.38 -1.04
C TYR A 173 12.66 7.15 0.31
N ALA A 174 12.07 7.75 1.35
CA ALA A 174 12.60 7.80 2.71
C ALA A 174 12.86 6.41 3.32
N LYS A 175 11.94 5.45 3.14
CA LYS A 175 12.07 4.09 3.71
C LYS A 175 13.28 3.34 3.13
N ALA A 176 13.54 3.45 1.82
CA ALA A 176 14.75 2.87 1.23
C ALA A 176 16.03 3.49 1.79
N ALA A 177 16.00 4.76 2.20
CA ALA A 177 17.16 5.40 2.83
C ALA A 177 17.48 4.78 4.20
N ASP A 178 16.43 4.45 4.98
CA ASP A 178 16.57 3.76 6.25
C ASP A 178 17.14 2.35 6.04
N SER A 179 16.55 1.58 5.11
CA SER A 179 17.02 0.24 4.74
C SER A 179 18.49 0.25 4.29
N LEU A 180 18.83 1.16 3.37
CA LEU A 180 20.19 1.32 2.85
C LEU A 180 21.18 1.73 3.94
N GLY A 181 20.84 2.73 4.75
CA GLY A 181 21.69 3.19 5.84
C GLY A 181 21.99 2.08 6.85
N ASN A 182 20.97 1.29 7.22
CA ASN A 182 21.12 0.18 8.16
C ASN A 182 22.04 -0.92 7.61
N VAL A 183 21.84 -1.33 6.35
CA VAL A 183 22.65 -2.37 5.72
C VAL A 183 24.09 -1.92 5.55
N LEU A 184 24.31 -0.71 5.03
CA LEU A 184 25.67 -0.16 4.86
C LEU A 184 26.38 0.04 6.20
N GLY A 185 25.66 0.50 7.22
CA GLY A 185 26.19 0.66 8.58
C GLY A 185 26.64 -0.68 9.17
N ALA A 186 25.82 -1.72 9.03
CA ALA A 186 26.15 -3.07 9.49
C ALA A 186 27.36 -3.67 8.76
N GLU A 187 27.57 -3.29 7.49
CA GLU A 187 28.72 -3.70 6.68
C GLU A 187 29.98 -2.84 6.92
N GLY A 188 29.91 -1.83 7.78
CA GLY A 188 31.03 -0.90 8.03
C GLY A 188 31.26 0.12 6.92
N ARG A 189 30.34 0.25 5.96
CA ARG A 189 30.35 1.24 4.86
C ARG A 189 29.82 2.59 5.35
N PHE A 190 30.43 3.09 6.43
CA PHE A 190 29.92 4.22 7.21
C PHE A 190 29.68 5.51 6.41
N PRO A 191 30.58 5.99 5.53
CA PRO A 191 30.32 7.22 4.78
C PRO A 191 29.10 7.11 3.86
N GLU A 192 28.88 5.93 3.27
CA GLU A 192 27.73 5.67 2.42
C GLU A 192 26.44 5.57 3.26
N ALA A 193 26.49 4.93 4.42
CA ALA A 193 25.38 4.85 5.37
C ALA A 193 24.92 6.25 5.83
N VAL A 194 25.88 7.09 6.22
CA VAL A 194 25.63 8.48 6.62
C VAL A 194 25.00 9.29 5.47
N THR A 195 25.46 9.09 4.24
CA THR A 195 24.89 9.73 3.05
C THR A 195 23.46 9.25 2.79
N ALA A 196 23.19 7.95 2.94
CA ALA A 196 21.86 7.38 2.81
C ALA A 196 20.92 7.99 3.85
N TYR A 197 21.28 7.98 5.13
CA TYR A 197 20.46 8.60 6.18
C TYR A 197 20.25 10.10 5.91
N GLN A 198 21.26 10.86 5.46
CA GLN A 198 21.09 12.28 5.16
C GLN A 198 20.02 12.51 4.08
N ARG A 199 20.01 11.68 3.04
CA ARG A 199 18.96 11.70 2.00
C ARG A 199 17.61 11.27 2.56
N GLY A 200 17.59 10.30 3.47
CA GLY A 200 16.39 9.90 4.21
C GLY A 200 15.79 11.06 5.01
N VAL A 201 16.63 11.83 5.72
CA VAL A 201 16.21 13.06 6.40
C VAL A 201 15.67 14.08 5.40
N ALA A 202 16.35 14.30 4.29
CA ALA A 202 15.86 15.22 3.26
C ALA A 202 14.46 14.83 2.74
N ALA A 203 14.20 13.52 2.65
CA ALA A 203 12.95 12.92 2.23
C ALA A 203 11.88 12.80 3.34
N GLY A 204 12.17 13.19 4.59
CA GLY A 204 11.21 13.15 5.69
C GLY A 204 11.31 11.96 6.64
N SER A 205 12.36 11.13 6.58
CA SER A 205 12.54 10.02 7.51
C SER A 205 12.97 10.51 8.91
N SER A 206 12.05 10.36 9.86
CA SER A 206 12.33 10.50 11.30
C SER A 206 13.33 9.46 11.81
N LEU A 207 13.33 8.25 11.25
CA LEU A 207 14.26 7.19 11.60
C LEU A 207 15.69 7.52 11.17
N SER A 208 15.88 8.02 9.95
CA SER A 208 17.18 8.51 9.49
C SER A 208 17.68 9.68 10.35
N ALA A 209 16.79 10.60 10.73
CA ALA A 209 17.15 11.72 11.62
C ALA A 209 17.61 11.20 12.99
N PHE A 210 16.89 10.22 13.54
CA PHE A 210 17.26 9.56 14.79
C PHE A 210 18.60 8.81 14.69
N GLY A 211 18.86 8.13 13.57
CA GLY A 211 20.12 7.45 13.31
C GLY A 211 21.30 8.41 13.29
N LEU A 212 21.18 9.55 12.58
CA LEU A 212 22.21 10.59 12.54
C LEU A 212 22.34 11.34 13.88
N GLU A 213 21.23 11.60 14.57
CA GLU A 213 21.24 12.18 15.93
C GLU A 213 22.16 11.37 16.84
N ASN A 214 21.98 10.05 16.87
CA ASN A 214 22.77 9.17 17.73
C ASN A 214 24.17 8.89 17.18
N GLY A 215 24.34 8.82 15.86
CA GLY A 215 25.65 8.67 15.23
C GLY A 215 26.59 9.84 15.58
N PHE A 216 26.08 11.08 15.55
CA PHE A 216 26.84 12.27 15.94
C PHE A 216 27.05 12.42 17.45
N LYS A 217 26.46 11.58 18.31
CA LYS A 217 26.89 11.47 19.72
C LYS A 217 28.27 10.79 19.84
N GLY A 218 28.78 10.22 18.76
CA GLY A 218 30.08 9.56 18.69
C GLY A 218 30.19 8.34 19.61
N PRO A 219 29.24 7.38 19.56
CA PRO A 219 29.31 6.19 20.42
C PRO A 219 30.56 5.35 20.11
N PRO A 220 31.02 4.52 21.05
CA PRO A 220 32.16 3.63 20.80
C PRO A 220 31.80 2.54 19.78
N PRO A 221 32.79 1.93 19.08
CA PRO A 221 32.56 0.83 18.13
C PRO A 221 31.83 -0.40 18.70
N SER A 222 31.78 -0.55 20.03
CA SER A 222 31.02 -1.61 20.70
C SER A 222 29.51 -1.39 20.63
N ASP A 223 29.05 -0.16 20.43
CA ASP A 223 27.64 0.17 20.20
C ASP A 223 27.28 -0.13 18.74
N ARG A 224 26.90 -1.37 18.48
CA ARG A 224 26.57 -1.82 17.11
C ARG A 224 25.32 -1.17 16.53
N LEU A 225 24.50 -0.51 17.35
CA LEU A 225 23.25 0.09 16.91
C LEU A 225 23.48 1.49 16.34
N TYR A 226 24.32 2.30 16.99
CA TYR A 226 24.50 3.70 16.63
C TYR A 226 25.91 4.04 16.12
N TYR A 227 26.88 3.13 16.22
CA TYR A 227 28.21 3.37 15.68
C TYR A 227 28.20 3.36 14.14
N ILE A 228 28.30 4.55 13.55
CA ILE A 228 28.40 4.77 12.10
C ILE A 228 29.63 5.62 11.73
N GLY A 229 30.73 5.47 12.47
CA GLY A 229 32.03 6.09 12.14
C GLY A 229 32.05 7.62 12.18
N LEU A 230 31.05 8.25 12.80
CA LEU A 230 30.98 9.71 12.96
C LEU A 230 31.70 10.18 14.24
N PRO A 231 32.33 11.36 14.23
CA PRO A 231 32.87 11.97 15.44
C PRO A 231 31.73 12.46 16.35
N ASN A 232 32.03 12.62 17.64
CA ASN A 232 31.15 13.35 18.54
C ASN A 232 31.05 14.82 18.10
N ASP A 233 29.86 15.21 17.65
CA ASP A 233 29.49 16.57 17.25
C ASP A 233 28.12 16.91 17.87
N PRO A 234 28.11 17.48 19.10
CA PRO A 234 26.88 17.75 19.83
C PRO A 234 25.93 18.71 19.11
N GLU A 235 26.47 19.67 18.34
CA GLU A 235 25.65 20.63 17.60
C GLU A 235 24.95 19.95 16.41
N ARG A 236 25.64 19.06 15.68
CA ARG A 236 24.97 18.25 14.64
C ARG A 236 23.92 17.33 15.22
N SER A 237 24.25 16.64 16.31
CA SER A 237 23.29 15.78 17.03
C SER A 237 22.04 16.59 17.41
N ASP A 238 22.20 17.81 17.94
CA ASP A 238 21.09 18.69 18.30
C ASP A 238 20.24 19.13 17.10
N ARG A 239 20.86 19.41 15.94
CA ARG A 239 20.12 19.76 14.73
C ARG A 239 19.27 18.59 14.20
N TYR A 240 19.80 17.36 14.19
CA TYR A 240 19.00 16.20 13.81
C TYR A 240 17.88 15.91 14.81
N ARG A 241 18.11 16.10 16.12
CA ARG A 241 17.05 16.03 17.13
C ARG A 241 15.92 17.02 16.84
N LYS A 242 16.25 18.28 16.52
CA LYS A 242 15.26 19.32 16.16
C LYS A 242 14.51 18.99 14.87
N ILE A 243 15.17 18.40 13.88
CA ILE A 243 14.53 17.92 12.65
C ILE A 243 13.55 16.77 12.95
N ARG A 244 13.96 15.81 13.80
CA ARG A 244 13.09 14.72 14.25
C ARG A 244 11.85 15.24 14.97
N GLU A 245 12.02 16.19 15.89
CA GLU A 245 10.91 16.86 16.59
C GLU A 245 10.02 17.67 15.63
N PHE A 246 10.59 18.22 14.56
CA PHE A 246 9.82 18.86 13.49
C PHE A 246 8.96 17.85 12.72
N PHE A 247 9.50 16.67 12.39
CA PHE A 247 8.73 15.60 11.77
C PHE A 247 7.61 15.09 12.67
N GLU A 248 7.90 14.81 13.94
CA GLU A 248 6.91 14.35 14.92
C GLU A 248 5.75 15.35 15.10
N ARG A 249 6.05 16.65 15.21
CA ARG A 249 5.01 17.70 15.33
C ARG A 249 4.16 17.86 14.08
N ASN A 250 4.65 17.41 12.93
CA ASN A 250 3.96 17.51 11.65
C ASN A 250 3.59 16.14 11.07
N ASP A 251 3.54 15.11 11.91
CA ASP A 251 3.16 13.77 11.49
C ASP A 251 1.77 13.76 10.82
N GLY A 252 1.60 12.87 9.83
CA GLY A 252 0.42 12.84 8.97
C GLY A 252 0.34 13.96 7.92
N ARG A 253 1.23 14.97 7.96
CA ARG A 253 1.30 16.04 6.93
C ARG A 253 2.41 15.82 5.90
N ASN A 254 3.12 14.69 6.00
CA ASN A 254 4.24 14.29 5.15
C ASN A 254 5.34 15.36 5.06
N PRO A 255 5.93 15.78 6.19
CA PRO A 255 6.98 16.81 6.22
C PRO A 255 8.28 16.29 5.59
N ASN A 256 9.07 17.19 5.01
CA ASN A 256 10.39 16.90 4.45
C ASN A 256 11.36 18.07 4.71
N VAL A 257 12.65 17.88 4.42
CA VAL A 257 13.70 18.89 4.64
C VAL A 257 14.61 18.98 3.41
N PRO A 258 14.13 19.50 2.27
CA PRO A 258 14.92 19.58 1.04
C PRO A 258 16.14 20.51 1.17
N ASP A 259 16.12 21.42 2.15
CA ASP A 259 17.17 22.36 2.49
C ASP A 259 18.16 21.82 3.54
N ILE A 260 18.22 20.49 3.74
CA ILE A 260 19.05 19.87 4.79
C ILE A 260 20.53 20.29 4.72
N GLU A 261 21.09 20.49 3.53
CA GLU A 261 22.49 20.93 3.36
C GLU A 261 22.72 22.38 3.81
N ARG A 262 21.66 23.18 3.94
CA ARG A 262 21.71 24.53 4.53
C ARG A 262 21.47 24.51 6.05
N ILE A 263 21.02 23.39 6.60
CA ILE A 263 20.73 23.20 8.02
C ILE A 263 21.85 22.43 8.70
N VAL A 264 22.21 21.26 8.19
CA VAL A 264 23.20 20.34 8.77
C VAL A 264 23.95 19.60 7.64
N PRO A 265 24.80 20.29 6.85
CA PRO A 265 25.58 19.65 5.78
C PRO A 265 26.58 18.67 6.37
N LEU A 266 26.77 17.49 5.80
CA LEU A 266 27.65 16.46 6.37
C LEU A 266 29.13 16.92 6.49
N PRO A 267 29.91 16.40 7.46
CA PRO A 267 31.35 16.63 7.52
C PRO A 267 32.06 16.26 6.19
N PRO A 268 33.13 16.98 5.80
CA PRO A 268 33.90 17.95 6.59
C PRO A 268 33.34 19.38 6.55
N ALA A 269 32.17 19.63 5.95
CA ALA A 269 31.59 20.97 5.90
C ALA A 269 31.36 21.54 7.30
N LYS A 270 31.62 22.83 7.49
CA LYS A 270 31.27 23.54 8.73
C LYS A 270 29.77 23.81 8.77
N LEU A 271 29.21 23.79 9.97
CA LEU A 271 27.81 24.13 10.14
C LEU A 271 27.54 25.60 9.78
N PRO A 272 26.55 25.87 8.91
CA PRO A 272 26.11 27.22 8.62
C PRO A 272 25.33 27.81 9.80
N ALA A 273 25.19 29.13 9.82
CA ALA A 273 24.18 29.77 10.65
C ALA A 273 22.79 29.30 10.22
N TRP A 274 21.94 28.97 11.18
CA TRP A 274 20.58 28.50 10.95
C TRP A 274 19.65 29.16 11.96
N ASP A 275 18.51 29.65 11.47
CA ASP A 275 17.52 30.41 12.24
C ASP A 275 16.51 29.51 12.97
N GLY A 276 16.64 28.19 12.87
CA GLY A 276 15.72 27.22 13.47
C GLY A 276 14.45 26.97 12.65
N THR A 277 14.36 27.50 11.43
CA THR A 277 13.18 27.35 10.56
C THR A 277 13.42 26.34 9.44
N PHE A 278 12.34 25.74 8.94
CA PHE A 278 12.38 24.80 7.82
C PHE A 278 11.73 25.38 6.57
N GLN A 279 12.31 25.13 5.38
CA GLN A 279 11.70 25.53 4.11
C GLN A 279 10.26 25.01 3.97
N TRP A 280 10.01 23.76 4.38
CA TRP A 280 8.67 23.16 4.33
C TRP A 280 7.62 23.97 5.12
N GLU A 281 7.95 24.49 6.31
CA GLU A 281 7.01 25.29 7.11
C GLU A 281 6.68 26.62 6.41
N LYS A 282 7.70 27.26 5.81
CA LYS A 282 7.52 28.49 5.02
C LYS A 282 6.60 28.24 3.82
N GLU A 283 6.78 27.11 3.14
CA GLU A 283 5.93 26.70 2.01
C GLU A 283 4.50 26.41 2.44
N GLN A 284 4.29 25.71 3.57
CA GLN A 284 2.94 25.46 4.09
C GLN A 284 2.25 26.77 4.50
N ALA A 285 2.97 27.72 5.11
CA ALA A 285 2.42 29.02 5.50
C ALA A 285 2.08 29.91 4.29
N ALA A 286 2.82 29.77 3.18
CA ALA A 286 2.59 30.53 1.95
C ALA A 286 1.58 29.87 0.99
N ALA A 287 1.22 28.60 1.22
CA ALA A 287 0.34 27.84 0.34
C ALA A 287 -1.06 28.45 0.27
N LYS A 288 -1.51 28.78 -0.94
CA LYS A 288 -2.89 29.22 -1.19
C LYS A 288 -3.78 28.00 -1.41
N PRO A 289 -5.00 27.96 -0.84
CA PRO A 289 -5.97 26.92 -1.16
C PRO A 289 -6.19 26.81 -2.67
N PRO A 290 -6.29 25.59 -3.23
CA PRO A 290 -6.69 25.41 -4.61
C PRO A 290 -8.12 25.93 -4.79
N GLU A 291 -8.42 26.45 -5.99
CA GLU A 291 -9.77 26.87 -6.34
C GLU A 291 -10.70 25.66 -6.37
N LYS A 292 -11.91 25.81 -5.80
CA LYS A 292 -12.94 24.76 -5.85
C LYS A 292 -13.33 24.54 -7.33
N PRO A 293 -13.25 23.30 -7.84
CA PRO A 293 -13.78 22.95 -9.16
C PRO A 293 -15.26 23.32 -9.26
N SER A 294 -15.68 23.93 -10.36
CA SER A 294 -17.11 24.26 -10.56
C SER A 294 -17.95 22.98 -10.67
N ASP A 295 -19.19 23.03 -10.19
CA ASP A 295 -20.11 21.89 -10.30
C ASP A 295 -20.34 21.51 -11.77
N ASP A 296 -20.35 22.48 -12.68
CA ASP A 296 -20.41 22.24 -14.14
C ASP A 296 -19.21 21.44 -14.66
N LEU A 297 -18.00 21.72 -14.16
CA LEU A 297 -16.79 20.97 -14.52
C LEU A 297 -16.91 19.52 -14.05
N VAL A 298 -17.28 19.30 -12.78
CA VAL A 298 -17.43 17.97 -12.18
C VAL A 298 -18.52 17.18 -12.91
N ASN A 299 -19.68 17.79 -13.13
CA ASN A 299 -20.82 17.17 -13.82
C ASN A 299 -20.48 16.77 -15.26
N ARG A 300 -19.79 17.65 -16.01
CA ARG A 300 -19.32 17.37 -17.37
C ARG A 300 -18.35 16.19 -17.36
N MET A 301 -17.33 16.23 -16.50
CA MET A 301 -16.30 15.19 -16.46
C MET A 301 -16.87 13.82 -16.07
N ALA A 302 -17.76 13.78 -15.07
CA ALA A 302 -18.43 12.55 -14.64
C ALA A 302 -19.29 11.97 -15.77
N LYS A 303 -20.11 12.81 -16.42
CA LYS A 303 -20.97 12.40 -17.54
C LYS A 303 -20.16 11.81 -18.71
N ASP A 304 -19.06 12.46 -19.07
CA ASP A 304 -18.16 12.01 -20.15
C ASP A 304 -17.55 10.62 -19.87
N LYS A 305 -17.49 10.20 -18.60
CA LYS A 305 -17.01 8.87 -18.15
C LYS A 305 -18.14 7.94 -17.69
N ASN A 306 -19.40 8.33 -17.87
CA ASN A 306 -20.58 7.60 -17.40
C ASN A 306 -20.54 7.30 -15.88
N LEU A 307 -20.14 8.29 -15.11
CA LEU A 307 -20.09 8.25 -13.65
C LEU A 307 -21.20 9.13 -13.05
N ASP A 308 -21.68 8.74 -11.87
CA ASP A 308 -22.49 9.61 -11.01
C ASP A 308 -21.62 10.78 -10.50
N PRO A 309 -21.99 12.04 -10.76
CA PRO A 309 -21.20 13.18 -10.30
C PRO A 309 -21.13 13.35 -8.78
N ALA A 310 -22.11 12.82 -8.03
CA ALA A 310 -22.15 12.92 -6.58
C ALA A 310 -21.20 11.93 -5.90
N THR A 311 -21.06 10.73 -6.45
CA THR A 311 -20.31 9.63 -5.83
C THR A 311 -19.04 9.25 -6.60
N GLY A 312 -18.95 9.62 -7.87
CA GLY A 312 -17.93 9.16 -8.82
C GLY A 312 -18.05 7.70 -9.23
N LEU A 313 -19.11 6.99 -8.80
CA LEU A 313 -19.31 5.58 -9.13
C LEU A 313 -19.89 5.40 -10.54
N PRO A 314 -19.62 4.26 -11.22
CA PRO A 314 -20.23 3.97 -12.51
C PRO A 314 -21.76 3.92 -12.45
N LEU A 315 -22.44 4.51 -13.43
CA LEU A 315 -23.89 4.40 -13.58
C LEU A 315 -24.27 3.02 -14.16
N SER A 316 -25.28 2.38 -13.57
CA SER A 316 -25.73 0.99 -13.82
C SER A 316 -26.17 0.67 -15.25
N ASP A 317 -26.31 1.68 -16.12
CA ASP A 317 -26.83 1.56 -17.49
C ASP A 317 -25.73 1.43 -18.57
N ALA A 318 -24.47 1.23 -18.18
CA ALA A 318 -23.41 0.98 -19.17
C ALA A 318 -23.55 -0.43 -19.76
N PRO A 319 -23.77 -0.60 -21.08
CA PRO A 319 -23.49 -1.88 -21.70
C PRO A 319 -22.00 -2.17 -21.50
N ALA A 320 -21.67 -3.38 -21.02
CA ALA A 320 -20.32 -3.89 -21.00
C ALA A 320 -19.78 -3.92 -22.44
N LYS A 321 -19.24 -2.80 -22.91
CA LYS A 321 -18.47 -2.74 -24.13
C LYS A 321 -17.11 -3.34 -23.81
N THR A 322 -17.05 -4.66 -23.91
CA THR A 322 -15.84 -5.37 -24.29
C THR A 322 -15.37 -4.81 -25.63
N SER A 323 -14.53 -3.79 -25.58
CA SER A 323 -13.73 -3.39 -26.73
C SER A 323 -12.77 -4.54 -27.02
N GLU A 324 -13.09 -5.33 -28.04
CA GLU A 324 -12.22 -6.36 -28.62
C GLU A 324 -11.00 -5.69 -29.28
N THR A 325 -10.09 -5.09 -28.51
CA THR A 325 -8.69 -4.82 -28.91
C THR A 325 -7.82 -4.40 -27.71
N GLU A 326 -7.91 -5.10 -26.59
CA GLU A 326 -6.91 -4.97 -25.51
C GLU A 326 -6.23 -6.32 -25.32
N GLN A 327 -5.06 -6.47 -25.93
CA GLN A 327 -4.13 -7.52 -25.54
C GLN A 327 -3.73 -7.28 -24.10
N GLN A 328 -4.42 -7.95 -23.19
CA GLN A 328 -4.02 -8.08 -21.80
C GLN A 328 -2.59 -8.63 -21.74
N PRO A 329 -1.71 -8.11 -20.88
CA PRO A 329 -0.39 -8.69 -20.69
C PRO A 329 -0.57 -10.17 -20.34
N ALA A 330 0.06 -11.04 -21.14
CA ALA A 330 0.00 -12.48 -20.96
C ALA A 330 0.45 -12.85 -19.54
N GLY A 331 -0.51 -13.22 -18.67
CA GLY A 331 -0.24 -13.54 -17.28
C GLY A 331 -1.44 -13.58 -16.34
N VAL A 332 -2.63 -13.08 -16.72
CA VAL A 332 -3.79 -12.98 -15.82
C VAL A 332 -4.95 -13.95 -16.16
N ALA A 333 -4.80 -14.81 -17.17
CA ALA A 333 -5.85 -15.77 -17.51
C ALA A 333 -5.72 -17.09 -16.71
N SER A 334 -6.48 -17.24 -15.62
CA SER A 334 -7.14 -18.53 -15.21
C SER A 334 -7.81 -18.55 -13.81
N HIS A 335 -8.23 -17.43 -13.20
CA HIS A 335 -8.89 -17.48 -11.88
C HIS A 335 -10.16 -16.62 -11.75
N VAL A 336 -11.05 -16.67 -12.74
CA VAL A 336 -12.40 -16.07 -12.64
C VAL A 336 -13.40 -17.20 -12.80
N ASP A 337 -13.87 -17.75 -11.66
CA ASP A 337 -15.10 -18.54 -11.53
C ASP A 337 -15.35 -19.01 -10.07
N ARG A 338 -14.85 -18.28 -9.05
CA ARG A 338 -15.12 -18.57 -7.64
C ARG A 338 -15.89 -17.45 -6.97
N LEU A 339 -16.83 -17.80 -6.09
CA LEU A 339 -17.57 -16.81 -5.30
C LEU A 339 -16.66 -16.15 -4.26
N PRO A 340 -16.75 -14.82 -4.04
CA PRO A 340 -15.88 -14.11 -3.11
C PRO A 340 -15.93 -14.64 -1.67
N ILE A 341 -14.80 -14.61 -0.95
CA ILE A 341 -14.80 -14.80 0.51
C ILE A 341 -15.67 -13.70 1.12
N GLY A 342 -16.50 -14.07 2.10
CA GLY A 342 -17.55 -13.21 2.65
C GLY A 342 -18.92 -13.43 2.01
N THR A 343 -19.02 -14.21 0.92
CA THR A 343 -20.31 -14.64 0.37
C THR A 343 -21.15 -15.31 1.44
N VAL A 344 -22.43 -14.94 1.52
CA VAL A 344 -23.38 -15.47 2.50
C VAL A 344 -24.38 -16.43 1.87
N ALA A 345 -24.81 -17.42 2.65
CA ALA A 345 -25.86 -18.36 2.29
C ALA A 345 -26.67 -18.75 3.54
N LEU A 346 -27.93 -19.13 3.38
CA LEU A 346 -28.83 -19.42 4.50
C LEU A 346 -28.88 -20.91 4.81
N THR A 347 -29.23 -21.26 6.05
CA THR A 347 -29.61 -22.63 6.40
C THR A 347 -30.70 -23.14 5.44
N GLY A 348 -30.46 -24.30 4.83
CA GLY A 348 -31.34 -24.93 3.85
C GLY A 348 -30.89 -24.71 2.40
N ASP A 349 -30.06 -23.71 2.12
CA ASP A 349 -29.55 -23.44 0.78
C ASP A 349 -28.54 -24.49 0.32
N LYS A 350 -28.39 -24.59 -1.00
CA LYS A 350 -27.29 -25.31 -1.63
C LYS A 350 -26.02 -24.47 -1.52
N CYS A 351 -24.98 -25.05 -0.92
CA CYS A 351 -23.68 -24.42 -0.75
C CYS A 351 -23.18 -23.98 -2.12
N PRO A 352 -22.95 -22.68 -2.33
CA PRO A 352 -22.73 -22.17 -3.68
C PRO A 352 -21.25 -22.27 -4.08
N GLU A 353 -20.34 -22.56 -3.14
CA GLU A 353 -18.90 -22.65 -3.35
C GLU A 353 -18.20 -23.59 -2.36
N ASP A 354 -17.16 -24.28 -2.81
CA ASP A 354 -16.34 -25.15 -1.98
C ASP A 354 -15.55 -24.34 -0.94
N GLY A 355 -15.74 -24.61 0.35
CA GLY A 355 -14.99 -23.89 1.38
C GLY A 355 -15.35 -24.17 2.82
N VAL A 356 -14.64 -23.50 3.72
CA VAL A 356 -15.00 -23.37 5.12
C VAL A 356 -15.96 -22.20 5.27
N TRP A 357 -17.10 -22.47 5.88
CA TRP A 357 -18.14 -21.49 6.16
C TRP A 357 -18.29 -21.33 7.67
N CYS A 358 -18.42 -20.09 8.12
CA CYS A 358 -18.64 -19.73 9.51
C CYS A 358 -20.12 -19.39 9.73
N ALA A 359 -20.74 -19.99 10.74
CA ALA A 359 -22.10 -19.64 11.15
C ALA A 359 -22.08 -18.42 12.06
N ASN A 360 -22.83 -17.38 11.69
CA ASN A 360 -23.03 -16.20 12.53
C ASN A 360 -24.25 -16.41 13.45
N LEU A 361 -24.02 -16.47 14.76
CA LEU A 361 -25.04 -16.72 15.80
C LEU A 361 -25.48 -15.45 16.55
N GLY A 362 -24.99 -14.26 16.16
CA GLY A 362 -25.30 -12.99 16.80
C GLY A 362 -24.82 -12.91 18.28
N ASN A 363 -25.45 -12.03 19.08
CA ASN A 363 -25.07 -11.77 20.49
C ASN A 363 -25.47 -12.87 21.48
N ARG A 364 -25.84 -14.08 21.02
CA ARG A 364 -26.20 -15.21 21.88
C ARG A 364 -24.94 -16.06 22.12
N GLN A 365 -24.69 -16.43 23.37
CA GLN A 365 -23.43 -17.00 23.91
C GLN A 365 -23.00 -18.38 23.35
N ALA A 366 -22.93 -18.56 22.03
CA ALA A 366 -22.32 -19.71 21.39
C ALA A 366 -21.16 -19.23 20.51
N ALA A 367 -19.97 -19.79 20.72
CA ALA A 367 -18.80 -19.50 19.88
C ALA A 367 -19.16 -19.79 18.42
N ASN A 368 -18.86 -18.85 17.51
CA ASN A 368 -19.04 -19.02 16.07
C ASN A 368 -18.46 -20.37 15.63
N THR A 369 -19.27 -21.20 14.96
CA THR A 369 -18.83 -22.53 14.51
C THR A 369 -18.44 -22.48 13.03
N GLN A 370 -17.30 -23.08 12.69
CA GLN A 370 -16.82 -23.20 11.32
C GLN A 370 -16.98 -24.64 10.85
N ARG A 371 -17.46 -24.82 9.61
CA ARG A 371 -17.64 -26.14 8.97
C ARG A 371 -17.22 -26.08 7.51
N ARG A 372 -16.70 -27.18 6.99
CA ARG A 372 -16.36 -27.32 5.57
C ARG A 372 -17.56 -27.84 4.78
N PHE A 373 -17.81 -27.24 3.64
CA PHE A 373 -18.84 -27.63 2.68
C PHE A 373 -18.27 -27.71 1.27
N VAL A 374 -18.85 -28.63 0.50
CA VAL A 374 -18.64 -28.76 -0.95
C VAL A 374 -19.82 -28.11 -1.67
N LYS A 375 -19.56 -27.50 -2.81
CA LYS A 375 -20.56 -26.88 -3.68
C LYS A 375 -21.66 -27.89 -3.99
N GLY A 376 -22.90 -27.52 -3.66
CA GLY A 376 -24.10 -28.38 -3.77
C GLY A 376 -24.52 -29.08 -2.47
N ASP A 377 -23.73 -29.00 -1.39
CA ASP A 377 -24.14 -29.48 -0.06
C ASP A 377 -25.33 -28.66 0.46
N THR A 378 -26.22 -29.27 1.24
CA THR A 378 -27.28 -28.50 1.91
C THR A 378 -26.74 -27.94 3.23
N LEU A 379 -26.76 -26.62 3.38
CA LEU A 379 -26.24 -25.95 4.57
C LEU A 379 -27.15 -26.22 5.78
N PRO A 380 -26.65 -26.84 6.87
CA PRO A 380 -27.49 -27.27 7.98
C PRO A 380 -27.79 -26.12 8.97
N PRO A 381 -28.79 -26.29 9.86
CA PRO A 381 -28.90 -25.48 11.06
C PRO A 381 -27.74 -25.77 12.03
N VAL A 382 -27.48 -24.83 12.94
CA VAL A 382 -26.54 -25.04 14.05
C VAL A 382 -27.34 -25.39 15.30
N VAL A 383 -26.89 -26.42 16.02
CA VAL A 383 -27.52 -26.82 17.28
C VAL A 383 -26.97 -25.94 18.39
N ILE A 384 -27.83 -25.16 19.02
CA ILE A 384 -27.48 -24.36 20.19
C ILE A 384 -28.02 -25.00 21.47
N GLN A 385 -27.32 -24.78 22.58
CA GLN A 385 -27.81 -25.16 23.90
C GLN A 385 -28.74 -24.07 24.43
N ALA A 386 -29.98 -24.44 24.73
CA ALA A 386 -30.98 -23.62 25.38
C ALA A 386 -31.13 -24.08 26.84
N PRO A 387 -30.34 -23.52 27.78
CA PRO A 387 -30.43 -23.91 29.18
C PRO A 387 -31.83 -23.63 29.75
N ARG A 388 -32.34 -24.54 30.57
CA ARG A 388 -33.62 -24.38 31.25
C ARG A 388 -33.47 -23.33 32.35
N GLN A 389 -34.56 -22.63 32.70
CA GLN A 389 -34.55 -21.63 33.78
C GLN A 389 -34.13 -22.21 35.15
N ILE A 390 -34.31 -23.52 35.36
CA ILE A 390 -33.88 -24.23 36.56
C ILE A 390 -32.60 -25.04 36.23
N ALA A 391 -31.43 -24.46 36.49
CA ALA A 391 -30.13 -25.01 36.11
C ALA A 391 -29.84 -26.44 36.65
N ILE A 392 -30.45 -26.84 37.77
CA ILE A 392 -30.26 -28.18 38.34
C ILE A 392 -30.83 -29.30 37.45
N LEU A 393 -31.83 -28.97 36.62
CA LEU A 393 -32.44 -29.92 35.68
C LEU A 393 -31.51 -30.21 34.49
N ASP A 394 -30.74 -29.20 34.03
CA ASP A 394 -29.75 -29.39 32.96
C ASP A 394 -28.56 -30.23 33.44
N ARG A 395 -28.23 -30.20 34.74
CA ARG A 395 -27.19 -31.02 35.35
C ARG A 395 -27.57 -32.51 35.46
N TRP A 396 -28.88 -32.81 35.49
CA TRP A 396 -29.40 -34.17 35.63
C TRP A 396 -29.85 -34.78 34.30
N MET A 397 -30.36 -33.97 33.37
CA MET A 397 -30.92 -34.41 32.08
C MET A 397 -30.14 -33.94 30.84
N GLY A 398 -29.05 -33.20 31.03
CA GLY A 398 -28.36 -32.49 29.94
C GLY A 398 -29.11 -31.22 29.51
N ALA A 399 -28.39 -30.23 28.96
CA ALA A 399 -28.98 -29.02 28.40
C ALA A 399 -29.90 -29.36 27.21
N ARG A 400 -30.97 -28.58 27.00
CA ARG A 400 -31.81 -28.76 25.81
C ARG A 400 -31.05 -28.28 24.58
N GLU A 401 -31.04 -29.10 23.54
CA GLU A 401 -30.51 -28.76 22.25
C GLU A 401 -31.65 -28.32 21.32
N GLN A 402 -31.46 -27.18 20.65
CA GLN A 402 -32.42 -26.67 19.66
C GLN A 402 -31.67 -26.30 18.37
N PRO A 403 -32.13 -26.77 17.19
CA PRO A 403 -31.57 -26.33 15.92
C PRO A 403 -32.00 -24.89 15.64
N GLU A 404 -31.06 -24.03 15.31
CA GLU A 404 -31.29 -22.65 14.92
C GLU A 404 -30.80 -22.42 13.48
N ASN A 405 -31.61 -21.68 12.71
CA ASN A 405 -31.24 -21.27 11.36
C ASN A 405 -30.25 -20.11 11.45
N VAL A 406 -29.17 -20.21 10.68
CA VAL A 406 -28.06 -19.26 10.72
C VAL A 406 -27.74 -18.74 9.32
N VAL A 407 -27.03 -17.61 9.28
CA VAL A 407 -26.34 -17.16 8.09
C VAL A 407 -24.95 -17.78 8.09
N TRP A 408 -24.65 -18.54 7.05
CA TRP A 408 -23.32 -19.07 6.77
C TRP A 408 -22.55 -18.06 5.93
N GLN A 409 -21.31 -17.78 6.30
CA GLN A 409 -20.41 -16.89 5.55
C GLN A 409 -19.16 -17.66 5.13
N LEU A 410 -18.81 -17.63 3.85
CA LEU A 410 -17.59 -18.25 3.33
C LEU A 410 -16.37 -17.54 3.92
N VAL A 411 -15.49 -18.27 4.60
CA VAL A 411 -14.29 -17.71 5.25
C VAL A 411 -12.98 -18.21 4.64
N SER A 412 -12.97 -19.37 3.99
CA SER A 412 -11.81 -19.85 3.21
C SER A 412 -12.23 -20.94 2.21
N TYR A 413 -11.40 -21.21 1.20
CA TYR A 413 -11.66 -22.27 0.22
C TYR A 413 -11.08 -23.63 0.66
N SER A 414 -11.68 -24.70 0.14
CA SER A 414 -11.36 -26.10 0.45
C SER A 414 -9.95 -26.56 0.02
N ASP A 415 -9.27 -25.82 -0.85
CA ASP A 415 -7.95 -26.18 -1.42
C ASP A 415 -6.76 -25.74 -0.54
N ASN A 416 -7.01 -25.18 0.63
CA ASN A 416 -5.99 -24.65 1.55
C ASN A 416 -5.65 -25.62 2.71
N VAL A 417 -5.58 -26.93 2.47
CA VAL A 417 -4.96 -27.90 3.40
C VAL A 417 -3.92 -28.74 2.69
#